data_AF-A0ABD5QJN6-F1
#
_entry.id   AF-A0ABD5QJN6-F1
#
_cell.length_a   1.000
_cell.length_b   1.000
_cell.length_c   1.000
_cell.angle_alpha   90.00
_cell.angle_beta   90.00
_cell.angle_gamma   90.00
#
_symmetry.space_group_name_H-M   'P 1'
#
loop_
_entity.id
_entity.type
_entity.pdbx_description
1 polymer ?
#
loop_
_entity_poly.entity_id
_entity_poly.type
_entity_poly.pdbx_seq_one_letter_code
_entity_poly.pdbx_strand_id
1 'polypeptide(L)' 'MRELAVEVLSAVVYAVAAGLLTVVGTAAEYTSFQYVTTGGETMVAVWLAVFGGIMLYAGITVGRRKALASLASLAG' A
#
# COMPACT_ATOMS: atom_id res chain seq x y z
N MET A 1 -22.61 12.58 -16.72
CA MET A 1 -21.72 13.33 -15.80
C MET A 1 -21.61 12.72 -14.41
N ARG A 2 -22.71 12.33 -13.74
CA ARG A 2 -22.64 11.74 -12.38
C ARG A 2 -21.86 10.41 -12.31
N GLU A 3 -21.97 9.56 -13.32
CA GLU A 3 -21.23 8.28 -13.38
C GLU A 3 -19.71 8.48 -13.42
N LEU A 4 -19.23 9.40 -14.26
CA LEU A 4 -17.80 9.76 -14.33
C LEU A 4 -17.27 10.28 -12.98
N ALA A 5 -18.05 11.10 -12.27
CA ALA A 5 -17.64 11.60 -10.96
C ALA A 5 -17.50 10.47 -9.93
N VAL A 6 -18.41 9.49 -9.94
CA VAL A 6 -18.35 8.31 -9.06
C VAL A 6 -17.15 7.42 -9.42
N GLU A 7 -16.87 7.25 -10.70
CA GLU A 7 -15.75 6.46 -11.20
C GLU A 7 -14.39 7.08 -10.84
N VAL A 8 -14.22 8.39 -11.06
CA VAL A 8 -13.01 9.13 -10.67
C VAL A 8 -12.82 9.11 -9.16
N LEU A 9 -13.89 9.31 -8.38
CA LEU A 9 -13.81 9.23 -6.92
C LEU A 9 -13.34 7.84 -6.47
N SER A 10 -13.88 6.78 -7.07
CA SER A 10 -13.48 5.39 -6.79
C SER A 10 -12.00 5.16 -7.13
N ALA A 11 -11.54 5.64 -8.30
CA ALA A 11 -10.14 5.55 -8.72
C ALA A 11 -9.19 6.25 -7.73
N VAL A 12 -9.54 7.46 -7.29
CA VAL A 12 -8.77 8.23 -6.30
C VAL A 12 -8.70 7.50 -4.96
N VAL A 13 -9.82 6.96 -4.48
CA VAL A 13 -9.86 6.21 -3.21
C VAL A 13 -8.93 5.00 -3.28
N TYR A 14 -8.96 4.22 -4.36
CA TYR A 14 -8.06 3.06 -4.50
C TYR A 14 -6.61 3.45 -4.66
N ALA A 15 -6.31 4.54 -5.37
CA ALA A 15 -4.95 5.05 -5.51
C ALA A 15 -4.39 5.52 -4.16
N VAL A 16 -5.19 6.25 -3.37
CA VAL A 16 -4.82 6.71 -2.02
C VAL A 16 -4.61 5.51 -1.09
N ALA A 17 -5.52 4.53 -1.09
CA ALA A 17 -5.37 3.34 -0.28
C ALA A 17 -4.10 2.55 -0.63
N ALA A 18 -3.83 2.35 -1.92
CA ALA A 18 -2.60 1.69 -2.39
C ALA A 18 -1.34 2.46 -1.98
N GLY A 19 -1.37 3.79 -2.12
CA GLY A 19 -0.27 4.67 -1.69
C GLY A 19 -0.01 4.58 -0.19
N LEU A 20 -1.05 4.69 0.64
CA LEU A 20 -0.94 4.59 2.10
C LEU A 20 -0.38 3.23 2.53
N LEU A 21 -0.90 2.13 1.98
CA LEU A 21 -0.40 0.79 2.27
C LEU A 21 1.09 0.66 1.91
N THR A 22 1.50 1.25 0.79
CA THR A 22 2.89 1.21 0.35
C THR A 22 3.81 2.01 1.27
N VAL A 23 3.41 3.25 1.62
CA VAL A 23 4.19 4.13 2.49
C VAL A 23 4.33 3.53 3.89
N VAL A 24 3.22 3.10 4.49
CA VAL A 24 3.24 2.51 5.84
C VAL A 24 3.97 1.17 5.85
N GLY A 25 3.78 0.33 4.83
CA GLY A 25 4.53 -0.92 4.68
C GLY A 25 6.04 -0.68 4.60
N THR A 26 6.48 0.30 3.80
CA THR A 26 7.90 0.67 3.69
C THR A 26 8.45 1.20 5.01
N ALA A 27 7.68 2.01 5.72
CA ALA A 27 8.07 2.50 7.04
C ALA A 27 8.20 1.35 8.06
N ALA A 28 7.29 0.38 8.05
CA ALA A 28 7.36 -0.80 8.90
C ALA A 28 8.60 -1.66 8.62
N GLU A 29 8.96 -1.88 7.35
CA GLU A 29 10.20 -2.57 6.96
C GLU A 29 11.45 -1.81 7.44
N TYR A 30 11.46 -0.48 7.28
CA TYR A 30 12.57 0.35 7.77
C TYR A 30 12.74 0.25 9.28
N THR A 31 11.63 0.33 10.03
CA THR A 31 11.65 0.18 11.48
C THR A 31 12.05 -1.24 11.90
N SER A 32 11.57 -2.28 11.20
CA SER A 32 12.00 -3.66 11.42
C SER A 32 13.53 -3.79 11.32
N PHE A 33 14.12 -3.22 10.26
CA PHE A 33 15.57 -3.25 10.06
C PHE A 33 16.33 -2.56 11.19
N GLN A 34 15.80 -1.43 11.72
CA GLN A 34 16.39 -0.77 12.89
C GLN A 34 16.31 -1.63 14.16
N TYR A 35 15.22 -2.36 14.37
CA TYR A 35 15.11 -3.29 15.51
C TYR A 35 16.10 -4.45 15.42
N VAL A 36 16.34 -4.99 14.23
CA VAL A 36 17.36 -6.04 14.01
C VAL A 36 18.77 -5.52 14.26
N THR A 37 19.10 -4.32 13.77
CA THR A 37 20.46 -3.80 13.77
C THR A 37 20.86 -3.08 15.06
N THR A 38 19.90 -2.50 15.79
CA THR A 38 20.17 -1.60 16.92
C THR A 38 19.47 -2.00 18.22
N GLY A 39 18.28 -2.61 18.12
CA GLY A 39 17.41 -2.81 19.28
C GLY A 39 17.54 -4.16 19.99
N GLY A 40 18.07 -5.20 19.32
CA GLY A 40 18.17 -6.55 19.87
C GLY A 40 16.81 -7.28 20.04
N GLU A 41 15.69 -6.60 19.79
CA GLU A 41 14.33 -7.15 19.89
C GLU A 41 13.91 -7.86 18.59
N THR A 42 14.56 -8.99 18.29
CA THR A 42 14.34 -9.74 17.05
C THR A 42 12.87 -10.13 16.81
N MET A 43 12.12 -10.44 17.88
CA MET A 43 10.71 -10.81 17.75
C MET A 43 9.85 -9.65 17.22
N VAL A 44 10.09 -8.43 17.71
CA VAL A 44 9.37 -7.23 17.25
C VAL A 44 9.71 -6.93 15.79
N ALA A 45 10.99 -7.06 15.43
CA ALA A 45 11.43 -6.90 14.05
C ALA A 45 10.73 -7.89 13.09
N VAL A 46 10.63 -9.16 13.46
CA VAL A 46 9.96 -10.18 12.63
C VAL A 46 8.50 -9.82 12.39
N TRP A 47 7.76 -9.43 13.43
CA TRP A 47 6.37 -9.02 13.27
C TRP A 47 6.23 -7.77 12.39
N LEU A 48 7.09 -6.78 12.56
CA LEU A 48 7.10 -5.58 11.70
C LEU A 48 7.38 -5.92 10.24
N ALA A 49 8.30 -6.82 9.95
CA ALA A 49 8.59 -7.27 8.57
C ALA A 49 7.41 -8.07 7.98
N VAL A 50 6.74 -8.91 8.78
CA VAL A 50 5.55 -9.64 8.31
C VAL A 50 4.44 -8.66 7.94
N PHE A 51 4.14 -7.69 8.81
CA PHE A 51 3.11 -6.69 8.53
C PHE A 51 3.52 -5.73 7.40
N GLY A 52 4.78 -5.29 7.36
CA GLY A 52 5.34 -4.49 6.28
C GLY A 52 5.17 -5.17 4.93
N GLY A 53 5.59 -6.43 4.82
CA GLY A 53 5.43 -7.25 3.63
C GLY A 53 3.96 -7.42 3.21
N ILE A 54 3.05 -7.67 4.14
CA ILE A 54 1.61 -7.77 3.85
C ILE A 54 1.07 -6.45 3.29
N MET A 55 1.43 -5.32 3.90
CA MET A 55 0.97 -4.00 3.47
C MET A 55 1.51 -3.63 2.09
N LEU A 56 2.79 -3.92 1.81
CA LEU A 56 3.39 -3.72 0.50
C LEU A 56 2.73 -4.60 -0.57
N TYR A 57 2.51 -5.88 -0.27
CA TYR A 57 1.80 -6.79 -1.17
C TYR A 57 0.38 -6.32 -1.48
N ALA A 58 -0.35 -5.88 -0.44
CA ALA A 58 -1.69 -5.33 -0.59
C ALA A 58 -1.67 -4.02 -1.41
N GLY A 59 -0.73 -3.12 -1.14
CA GLY A 59 -0.55 -1.86 -1.88
C GLY A 59 -0.32 -2.10 -3.38
N ILE A 60 0.60 -3.02 -3.73
CA ILE A 60 0.87 -3.40 -5.13
C ILE A 60 -0.36 -4.02 -5.79
N THR A 61 -1.06 -4.91 -5.08
CA THR A 61 -2.22 -5.62 -5.62
C THR A 61 -3.39 -4.67 -5.87
N VAL A 62 -3.68 -3.78 -4.90
CA VAL A 62 -4.74 -2.77 -5.04
C VAL A 62 -4.37 -1.74 -6.11
N GLY A 63 -3.11 -1.28 -6.12
CA GLY A 63 -2.61 -0.36 -7.14
C GLY A 63 -2.74 -0.94 -8.55
N ARG A 64 -2.27 -2.18 -8.76
CA ARG A 64 -2.31 -2.81 -10.09
C ARG A 64 -3.71 -3.22 -10.54
N ARG A 65 -4.51 -3.82 -9.66
CA ARG A 65 -5.80 -4.42 -10.08
C ARG A 65 -6.95 -3.43 -10.06
N LYS A 66 -6.92 -2.45 -9.17
CA LYS A 66 -8.03 -1.52 -8.97
C LYS A 66 -7.68 -0.13 -9.46
N ALA A 67 -6.57 0.46 -9.01
CA ALA A 67 -6.22 1.81 -9.41
C ALA A 67 -5.88 1.92 -10.91
N LEU A 68 -5.01 1.04 -11.44
CA LEU A 68 -4.68 1.06 -12.88
C LEU A 68 -5.87 0.68 -13.77
N ALA A 69 -6.74 -0.23 -13.33
CA ALA A 69 -7.94 -0.61 -14.08
C ALA A 69 -8.94 0.56 -14.17
N SER A 70 -9.16 1.27 -13.05
CA SER A 70 -10.01 2.46 -13.02
C SER A 70 -9.40 3.67 -13.75
N LEU A 71 -8.07 3.78 -13.83
CA LEU A 71 -7.43 4.80 -14.66
C LEU A 71 -7.51 4.47 -16.16
N ALA A 72 -7.40 3.19 -16.51
CA ALA A 72 -7.53 2.74 -17.90
C ALA A 72 -8.95 2.93 -18.44
N SER A 73 -9.99 2.73 -17.61
CA SER A 73 -11.39 2.96 -18.01
C SER A 73 -11.71 4.44 -18.24
N LEU A 74 -10.98 5.36 -17.62
CA LEU A 74 -11.11 6.80 -17.85
C LEU A 74 -10.41 7.29 -19.13
N ALA A 75 -9.56 6.48 -19.76
CA ALA A 75 -8.74 6.84 -20.91
C ALA A 75 -9.24 6.29 -22.26
N GLY A 76 -10.25 5.40 -22.25
CA GLY A 76 -10.91 4.85 -23.45
C GLY A 76 -12.28 5.47 -23.69
#